data_AF-R4KJ15-F1
#
_entry.id   AF-R4KJ15-F1
#
_cell.length_a   1.000
_cell.length_b   1.000
_cell.length_c   1.000
_cell.angle_alpha   90.00
_cell.angle_beta   90.00
_cell.angle_gamma   90.00
#
_symmetry.space_group_name_H-M   'P 1'
#
loop_
_entity.id
_entity.type
_entity.pdbx_description
1 polymer ?
#
loop_
_entity_poly.entity_id
_entity_poly.type
_entity_poly.pdbx_seq_one_letter_code
_entity_poly.pdbx_strand_id
1 'polypeptide(L)'
;MWGSHRNYYVIASQRSLKITIGMINLLIREWEVNRVVAPESKLMGAVCHGSIFFGLPILVPLIVYLLKRDDDFVNHHARESLAMHIIGLLLGAVVGILCLVIIGFLLVIPLAILGLVYTVLAIVAIIKCLSGQYYYYPFTSKYAESWFYTK
;
A
#
# COMPACT_ATOMS: atom_id res chain seq x y z
N MET A 1 -51.87 -20.20 -22.17
CA MET A 1 -50.61 -19.43 -22.36
C MET A 1 -50.22 -18.54 -21.14
N TRP A 2 -50.48 -18.95 -19.89
CA TRP A 2 -50.21 -18.12 -18.69
C TRP A 2 -49.07 -18.65 -17.78
N GLY A 3 -48.33 -19.67 -18.21
CA GLY A 3 -47.30 -20.33 -17.40
C GLY A 3 -45.95 -19.62 -17.36
N SER A 4 -45.55 -18.93 -18.44
CA SER A 4 -44.18 -18.38 -18.52
C SER A 4 -43.98 -17.13 -17.65
N HIS A 5 -45.01 -16.27 -17.52
CA HIS A 5 -44.93 -15.04 -16.73
C HIS A 5 -44.56 -15.28 -15.26
N ARG A 6 -45.07 -16.35 -14.61
CA ARG A 6 -44.72 -16.67 -13.21
C ARG A 6 -43.26 -17.09 -13.04
N ASN A 7 -42.67 -17.79 -14.01
CA ASN A 7 -41.26 -18.17 -13.96
C ASN A 7 -40.34 -16.96 -14.05
N TYR A 8 -40.67 -15.96 -14.87
CA TYR A 8 -39.85 -14.75 -14.98
C TYR A 8 -39.69 -14.00 -13.65
N TYR A 9 -40.78 -13.84 -12.88
CA TYR A 9 -40.71 -13.18 -11.57
C TYR A 9 -39.87 -13.95 -10.55
N VAL A 10 -39.96 -15.28 -10.54
CA VAL A 10 -39.17 -16.13 -9.64
C VAL A 10 -37.68 -16.09 -10.01
N ILE A 11 -37.34 -16.13 -11.30
CA ILE A 11 -35.94 -16.08 -11.75
C ILE A 11 -35.33 -14.69 -11.49
N ALA A 12 -36.10 -13.62 -11.71
CA ALA A 12 -35.68 -12.25 -11.42
C ALA A 12 -35.46 -12.01 -9.92
N SER A 13 -36.35 -12.52 -9.06
CA SER A 13 -36.21 -12.38 -7.60
C SER A 13 -35.01 -13.15 -7.06
N GLN A 14 -34.77 -14.38 -7.53
CA GLN A 14 -33.60 -15.19 -7.18
C GLN A 14 -32.29 -14.53 -7.61
N ARG A 15 -32.26 -13.87 -8.79
CA ARG A 15 -31.08 -13.13 -9.26
C ARG A 15 -30.81 -11.89 -8.41
N SER A 16 -31.85 -11.14 -8.03
CA SER A 16 -31.76 -9.98 -7.14
C SER A 16 -31.27 -10.37 -5.73
N LEU A 17 -31.78 -11.47 -5.18
CA LEU A 17 -31.34 -12.04 -3.90
C LEU A 17 -29.85 -12.41 -3.92
N LYS A 18 -29.37 -13.07 -4.98
CA LYS A 18 -27.95 -13.42 -5.11
C LYS A 18 -27.04 -12.19 -5.18
N ILE A 19 -27.45 -11.14 -5.90
CA ILE A 19 -26.69 -9.89 -5.97
C ILE A 19 -26.66 -9.22 -4.58
N THR A 20 -27.81 -9.16 -3.90
CA THR A 20 -27.92 -8.54 -2.58
C THR A 20 -27.09 -9.27 -1.53
N ILE A 21 -27.15 -10.61 -1.49
CA ILE A 21 -26.34 -11.44 -0.60
C ILE A 21 -24.84 -11.29 -0.94
N GLY A 22 -24.48 -11.26 -2.22
CA GLY A 22 -23.10 -11.00 -2.66
C GLY A 22 -22.58 -9.65 -2.19
N MET A 23 -23.41 -8.60 -2.30
CA MET A 23 -23.09 -7.26 -1.84
C MET A 23 -22.94 -7.19 -0.32
N ILE A 24 -23.85 -7.82 0.43
CA ILE A 24 -23.77 -7.94 1.90
C ILE A 24 -22.48 -8.66 2.31
N ASN A 25 -22.12 -9.76 1.64
CA ASN A 25 -20.89 -10.49 1.94
C ASN A 25 -19.63 -9.67 1.65
N LEU A 26 -19.62 -8.84 0.61
CA LEU A 26 -18.52 -7.91 0.32
C LEU A 26 -18.40 -6.85 1.42
N LEU A 27 -19.53 -6.25 1.84
CA LEU A 27 -19.56 -5.25 2.90
C LEU A 27 -19.12 -5.84 4.25
N ILE A 28 -19.60 -7.03 4.61
CA ILE A 28 -19.17 -7.74 5.83
C ILE A 28 -17.67 -8.01 5.78
N ARG A 29 -17.15 -8.50 4.64
CA ARG A 29 -15.72 -8.80 4.49
C ARG A 29 -14.85 -7.55 4.60
N GLU A 30 -15.25 -6.45 3.99
CA GLU A 30 -14.54 -5.17 4.09
C GLU A 30 -14.59 -4.59 5.51
N TRP A 31 -15.71 -4.76 6.20
CA TRP A 31 -15.87 -4.31 7.58
C TRP A 31 -15.08 -5.17 8.57
N GLU A 32 -15.03 -6.49 8.38
CA GLU A 32 -14.25 -7.41 9.20
C GLU A 32 -12.75 -7.11 9.09
N VAL A 33 -12.21 -6.98 7.87
CA VAL A 33 -10.79 -6.63 7.64
C VAL A 33 -10.45 -5.29 8.30
N ASN A 34 -11.35 -4.31 8.23
CA ASN A 34 -11.13 -3.02 8.87
C ASN A 34 -11.18 -3.05 10.40
N ARG A 35 -11.80 -4.05 11.03
CA ARG A 35 -11.88 -4.16 12.50
C ARG A 35 -10.82 -5.04 13.14
N VAL A 36 -10.13 -5.89 12.36
CA VAL A 36 -9.11 -6.81 12.88
C VAL A 36 -7.78 -6.09 13.19
N VAL A 37 -7.45 -5.02 12.47
CA VAL A 37 -6.22 -4.24 12.71
C VAL A 37 -6.54 -3.03 13.58
N ALA A 38 -5.81 -2.88 14.69
CA ALA A 38 -6.02 -1.78 15.62
C ALA A 38 -5.77 -0.40 14.95
N PRO A 39 -6.54 0.64 15.28
CA PRO A 39 -6.36 1.97 14.69
C PRO A 39 -4.94 2.52 14.83
N GLU A 40 -4.28 2.30 15.97
CA GLU A 40 -2.89 2.71 16.17
C GLU A 40 -1.94 2.01 15.18
N SER A 41 -2.13 0.73 14.93
CA SER A 41 -1.32 -0.07 14.00
C SER A 41 -1.44 0.47 12.57
N LYS A 42 -2.66 0.83 12.16
CA LYS A 42 -2.94 1.47 10.87
C LYS A 42 -2.21 2.81 10.73
N LEU A 43 -2.29 3.64 11.77
CA LEU A 43 -1.63 4.94 11.79
C LEU A 43 -0.10 4.81 11.77
N MET A 44 0.47 3.89 12.56
CA MET A 44 1.92 3.66 12.57
C MET A 44 2.42 3.17 11.21
N GLY A 45 1.71 2.25 10.56
CA GLY A 45 2.02 1.82 9.19
C GLY A 45 1.93 2.97 8.19
N ALA A 46 0.88 3.78 8.26
CA ALA A 46 0.72 4.96 7.41
C ALA A 46 1.84 5.99 7.61
N VAL A 47 2.23 6.25 8.86
CA VAL A 47 3.31 7.18 9.21
C VAL A 47 4.67 6.69 8.69
N CYS A 48 4.91 5.38 8.66
CA CYS A 48 6.10 4.82 8.01
C CYS A 48 6.18 5.27 6.55
N HIS A 49 5.13 5.01 5.75
CA HIS A 49 5.10 5.37 4.32
C HIS A 49 5.07 6.88 4.08
N GLY A 50 4.41 7.63 4.97
CA GLY A 50 4.32 9.09 4.89
C GLY A 50 5.57 9.82 5.40
N SER A 51 6.54 9.14 6.00
CA SER A 51 7.70 9.76 6.61
C SER A 51 8.56 10.59 5.66
N ILE A 52 8.52 10.28 4.36
CA ILE A 52 9.13 11.11 3.32
C ILE A 52 8.60 12.54 3.29
N PHE A 53 7.31 12.76 3.54
CA PHE A 53 6.70 14.10 3.53
C PHE A 53 7.12 14.97 4.72
N PHE A 54 7.68 14.34 5.75
CA PHE A 54 8.22 15.00 6.94
C PHE A 54 9.75 15.05 6.94
N GLY A 55 10.41 14.61 5.86
CA GLY A 55 11.87 14.61 5.74
C GLY A 55 12.57 13.55 6.62
N LEU A 56 11.85 12.55 7.13
CA LEU A 56 12.40 11.48 7.98
C LEU A 56 12.19 10.07 7.39
N PRO A 57 12.46 9.86 6.08
CA PRO A 57 12.12 8.64 5.34
C PRO A 57 12.73 7.35 5.88
N ILE A 58 13.87 7.43 6.56
CA ILE A 58 14.58 6.28 7.11
C ILE A 58 14.32 6.15 8.61
N LEU A 59 14.41 7.28 9.32
CA LEU A 59 14.39 7.29 10.78
C LEU A 59 13.04 6.79 11.33
N VAL A 60 11.92 7.25 10.76
CA VAL A 60 10.58 6.87 11.22
C VAL A 60 10.32 5.37 11.03
N PRO A 61 10.41 4.78 9.82
CA PRO A 61 10.15 3.36 9.65
C PRO A 61 11.17 2.49 10.38
N LEU A 62 12.42 2.93 10.54
CA LEU A 62 13.42 2.19 11.32
C LEU A 62 13.06 2.15 12.82
N ILE A 63 12.71 3.28 13.42
CA ILE A 63 12.28 3.33 14.83
C ILE A 63 11.04 2.48 15.04
N VAL A 64 10.04 2.62 14.15
CA VAL A 64 8.80 1.83 14.24
C VAL A 64 9.10 0.34 14.10
N TYR A 65 9.95 -0.06 13.15
CA TYR A 65 10.38 -1.44 12.96
C TYR A 65 11.07 -2.02 14.20
N LEU A 66 11.89 -1.24 14.91
CA LEU A 66 12.58 -1.69 16.12
C LEU A 66 11.66 -1.79 17.33
N LEU A 67 10.70 -0.86 17.47
CA LEU A 67 9.83 -0.78 18.64
C LEU A 67 8.55 -1.63 18.56
N LYS A 68 8.06 -1.89 17.35
CA LYS A 68 6.78 -2.60 17.10
C LYS A 68 7.02 -3.92 16.39
N ARG A 69 7.88 -4.75 16.99
CA ARG A 69 8.22 -6.09 16.46
C ARG A 69 7.11 -7.11 16.67
N ASP A 70 6.32 -6.93 17.72
CA ASP A 70 5.21 -7.75 18.20
C ASP A 70 3.91 -7.56 17.39
N ASP A 71 3.79 -6.44 16.68
CA ASP A 71 2.66 -6.15 15.80
C ASP A 71 3.03 -6.51 14.35
N ASP A 72 2.54 -7.65 13.87
CA ASP A 72 2.85 -8.16 12.52
C ASP A 72 2.48 -7.16 11.42
N PHE A 73 1.38 -6.42 11.57
CA PHE A 73 0.92 -5.45 10.59
C PHE A 73 1.85 -4.24 10.52
N VAL A 74 2.20 -3.68 11.69
CA VAL A 74 3.13 -2.55 11.77
C VAL A 74 4.52 -2.97 11.31
N ASN A 75 4.99 -4.14 11.74
CA ASN A 75 6.29 -4.69 11.38
C ASN A 75 6.39 -4.91 9.86
N HIS A 76 5.36 -5.47 9.22
CA HIS A 76 5.26 -5.57 7.75
C HIS A 76 5.44 -4.21 7.08
N HIS A 77 4.60 -3.23 7.43
CA HIS A 77 4.61 -1.94 6.75
C HIS A 77 5.88 -1.13 7.05
N ALA A 78 6.46 -1.25 8.23
CA ALA A 78 7.71 -0.59 8.58
C ALA A 78 8.88 -1.10 7.71
N ARG A 79 8.98 -2.42 7.49
CA ARG A 79 10.00 -3.03 6.62
C ARG A 79 9.83 -2.67 5.16
N GLU A 80 8.62 -2.82 4.62
CA GLU A 80 8.28 -2.45 3.24
C GLU A 80 8.59 -0.98 2.99
N SER A 81 8.21 -0.12 3.92
CA SER A 81 8.48 1.31 3.87
C SER A 81 9.98 1.59 3.88
N LEU A 82 10.72 0.99 4.83
CA LEU A 82 12.16 1.21 4.95
C LEU A 82 12.91 0.79 3.68
N ALA A 83 12.54 -0.35 3.09
CA ALA A 83 13.13 -0.81 1.84
C ALA A 83 12.85 0.14 0.67
N MET A 84 11.61 0.61 0.56
CA MET A 84 11.21 1.58 -0.47
C MET A 84 11.96 2.91 -0.34
N HIS A 85 12.09 3.43 0.88
CA HIS A 85 12.81 4.67 1.16
C HIS A 85 14.31 4.55 0.85
N ILE A 86 14.97 3.46 1.29
CA ILE A 86 16.41 3.25 1.01
C ILE A 86 16.66 3.21 -0.50
N ILE A 87 15.88 2.40 -1.22
CA ILE A 87 16.05 2.23 -2.67
C ILE A 87 15.73 3.52 -3.42
N GLY A 88 14.63 4.19 -3.05
CA GLY A 88 14.23 5.46 -3.66
C GLY A 88 15.25 6.57 -3.47
N LEU A 89 15.82 6.70 -2.26
CA LEU A 89 16.87 7.68 -1.97
C LEU A 89 18.15 7.38 -2.74
N LEU A 90 18.57 6.11 -2.83
CA LEU A 90 19.76 5.72 -3.61
C LEU A 90 19.57 6.03 -5.10
N LEU A 91 18.43 5.64 -5.68
CA LEU A 91 18.10 5.95 -7.08
C LEU A 91 18.07 7.46 -7.31
N GLY A 92 17.39 8.21 -6.43
CA GLY A 92 17.31 9.67 -6.51
C GLY A 92 18.69 10.33 -6.42
N ALA A 93 19.56 9.86 -5.52
CA ALA A 93 20.92 10.37 -5.38
C ALA A 93 21.77 10.10 -6.63
N VAL A 94 21.74 8.87 -7.15
CA VAL A 94 22.50 8.50 -8.37
C VAL A 94 22.06 9.33 -9.56
N VAL A 95 20.74 9.43 -9.82
CA VAL A 95 20.22 10.23 -10.94
C VAL A 95 20.49 11.71 -10.71
N GLY A 96 20.32 12.21 -9.49
CA GLY A 96 20.60 13.61 -9.14
C GLY A 96 22.06 14.00 -9.38
N ILE A 97 23.02 13.14 -8.99
CA ILE A 97 24.44 13.35 -9.29
C ILE A 97 24.68 13.32 -10.80
N LEU A 98 24.05 12.40 -11.52
CA LEU A 98 24.19 12.29 -12.98
C LEU A 98 23.66 13.53 -13.72
N CYS A 99 22.57 14.13 -13.22
CA CYS A 99 22.07 15.43 -13.69
C CYS A 99 23.16 16.50 -13.56
N LEU A 100 23.87 16.57 -12.43
CA LEU A 100 24.89 17.58 -12.19
C LEU A 100 26.14 17.41 -13.08
N VAL A 101 26.53 16.17 -13.40
CA VAL A 101 27.80 15.87 -14.06
C VAL A 101 27.72 15.82 -15.58
N ILE A 102 26.63 15.31 -16.18
CA ILE A 102 26.63 14.93 -17.61
C ILE A 102 25.73 15.82 -18.50
N ILE A 103 24.42 15.94 -18.21
CA ILE A 103 23.45 16.54 -19.16
C ILE A 103 22.40 17.45 -18.49
N GLY A 104 22.59 17.87 -17.23
CA GLY A 104 21.78 18.90 -16.56
C GLY A 104 20.28 18.77 -16.78
N PHE A 105 19.79 19.49 -17.78
CA PHE A 105 18.39 19.60 -18.17
C PHE A 105 17.74 18.32 -18.72
N LEU A 106 18.46 17.46 -19.43
CA LEU A 106 17.83 16.29 -20.11
C LEU A 106 17.34 15.23 -19.11
N LEU A 107 17.98 15.15 -17.94
CA LEU A 107 17.67 14.16 -16.89
C LEU A 107 16.64 14.67 -15.87
N VAL A 108 16.23 15.94 -15.95
CA VAL A 108 15.21 16.53 -15.06
C VAL A 108 13.84 15.87 -15.27
N ILE A 109 13.47 15.57 -16.52
CA ILE A 109 12.18 14.93 -16.83
C ILE A 109 12.12 13.51 -16.24
N PRO A 110 13.09 12.61 -16.48
CA PRO A 110 13.15 11.31 -15.80
C PRO A 110 13.10 11.39 -14.27
N LEU A 111 13.84 12.35 -13.68
CA LEU A 111 13.87 12.53 -12.23
C LEU A 111 12.49 12.95 -11.67
N ALA A 112 11.80 13.85 -12.37
CA ALA A 112 10.44 14.26 -12.02
C ALA A 112 9.44 13.09 -12.10
N ILE A 113 9.54 12.25 -13.15
CA ILE A 113 8.70 11.05 -13.28
C ILE A 113 8.97 10.07 -12.15
N LEU A 114 10.24 9.83 -11.81
CA LEU A 114 10.62 8.94 -10.71
C LEU A 114 10.05 9.45 -9.37
N GLY A 115 10.18 10.75 -9.10
CA GLY A 115 9.61 11.38 -7.91
C GLY A 115 8.08 11.29 -7.85
N LEU A 116 7.40 11.45 -8.99
CA LEU A 116 5.96 11.29 -9.09
C LEU A 116 5.53 9.84 -8.79
N VAL A 117 6.16 8.86 -9.44
CA VAL A 117 5.87 7.42 -9.21
C VAL A 117 6.10 7.07 -7.75
N TYR A 118 7.22 7.50 -7.18
CA TYR A 118 7.55 7.30 -5.77
C TYR A 118 6.44 7.86 -4.85
N THR A 119 6.02 9.09 -5.10
CA THR A 119 4.99 9.79 -4.30
C THR A 119 3.64 9.08 -4.40
N VAL A 120 3.23 8.69 -5.61
CA VAL A 120 1.98 7.95 -5.82
C VAL A 120 1.99 6.63 -5.07
N LEU A 121 3.09 5.87 -5.14
CA LEU A 121 3.21 4.59 -4.42
C LEU A 121 3.17 4.79 -2.89
N ALA A 122 3.80 5.85 -2.36
CA ALA A 122 3.70 6.19 -0.93
C ALA A 122 2.26 6.51 -0.51
N ILE A 123 1.53 7.31 -1.29
CA ILE A 123 0.12 7.64 -1.03
C ILE A 123 -0.76 6.39 -1.06
N VAL A 124 -0.57 5.51 -2.05
CA VAL A 124 -1.30 4.25 -2.13
C VAL A 124 -1.02 3.37 -0.90
N ALA A 125 0.23 3.27 -0.48
CA ALA A 125 0.60 2.52 0.72
C ALA A 125 -0.05 3.08 1.99
N ILE A 126 -0.13 4.41 2.13
CA ILE A 126 -0.85 5.08 3.22
C ILE A 126 -2.33 4.71 3.21
N ILE A 127 -2.99 4.84 2.07
CA ILE A 127 -4.42 4.49 1.93
C ILE A 127 -4.64 3.03 2.32
N LYS A 128 -3.79 2.12 1.84
CA LYS A 128 -3.86 0.69 2.18
C LYS A 128 -3.67 0.43 3.67
N CYS A 129 -2.73 1.12 4.32
CA CYS A 129 -2.55 1.04 5.78
C CYS A 129 -3.81 1.47 6.53
N LEU A 130 -4.40 2.60 6.14
CA LEU A 130 -5.62 3.14 6.76
C LEU A 130 -6.84 2.23 6.53
N SER A 131 -6.85 1.45 5.46
CA SER A 131 -7.84 0.38 5.22
C SER A 131 -7.51 -0.95 5.91
N GLY A 132 -6.45 -1.02 6.71
CA GLY A 132 -6.01 -2.26 7.36
C GLY A 132 -5.53 -3.34 6.37
N GLN A 133 -5.10 -2.96 5.17
CA GLN A 133 -4.65 -3.87 4.12
C GLN A 133 -3.13 -3.90 4.03
N TYR A 134 -2.57 -5.11 4.05
CA TYR A 134 -1.16 -5.33 3.71
C TYR A 134 -0.87 -4.82 2.29
N TYR A 135 0.22 -4.07 2.16
CA TYR A 135 0.66 -3.50 0.89
C TYR A 135 2.09 -3.93 0.62
N TYR A 136 2.34 -4.31 -0.63
CA TYR A 136 3.62 -4.76 -1.15
C TYR A 136 3.99 -3.82 -2.29
N TYR A 137 5.13 -3.14 -2.16
CA TYR A 137 5.63 -2.27 -3.21
C TYR A 137 6.04 -3.08 -4.46
N PRO A 138 5.53 -2.75 -5.66
CA PRO A 138 5.82 -3.50 -6.89
C PRO A 138 7.31 -3.69 -7.19
N PHE A 139 8.15 -2.70 -6.83
CA PHE A 139 9.57 -2.70 -7.16
C PHE A 139 10.48 -3.09 -6.00
N THR A 140 10.03 -2.92 -4.75
CA THR A 140 10.90 -2.99 -3.58
C THR A 140 10.57 -4.10 -2.59
N SER A 141 9.40 -4.75 -2.70
CA SER A 141 8.98 -5.81 -1.76
C SER A 141 10.00 -6.95 -1.64
N LYS A 142 10.61 -7.36 -2.76
CA LYS A 142 11.62 -8.43 -2.76
C LYS A 142 12.85 -8.12 -1.89
N TYR A 143 13.18 -6.83 -1.73
CA TYR A 143 14.30 -6.40 -0.89
C TYR A 143 13.88 -6.27 0.57
N ALA A 144 12.64 -5.85 0.83
CA ALA A 144 12.08 -5.91 2.18
C ALA A 144 12.05 -7.36 2.70
N GLU A 145 11.68 -8.30 1.83
CA GLU A 145 11.74 -9.73 2.14
C GLU A 145 13.17 -10.17 2.44
N SER A 146 14.11 -9.92 1.53
CA SER A 146 15.49 -10.42 1.66
C SER A 146 16.29 -9.80 2.81
N TRP A 147 16.04 -8.55 3.18
CA TRP A 147 16.78 -7.85 4.24
C TRP A 147 16.28 -8.17 5.65
N PHE A 148 15.00 -8.46 5.79
CA PHE A 148 14.36 -8.55 7.10
C PHE A 148 13.77 -9.91 7.44
N TYR A 149 13.59 -10.79 6.45
CA TYR A 149 13.23 -12.18 6.67
C TYR A 149 14.47 -13.07 6.49
N THR A 150 15.28 -13.17 7.54
CA THR A 150 16.25 -14.26 7.65
C THR A 150 15.50 -15.53 8.01
N LYS A 151 15.66 -16.58 7.19
CA LYS A 151 15.23 -17.95 7.49
C LYS A 151 15.97 -18.50 8.72
#